data_AF-A0A3C0GVC0-F1
#
_entry.id   AF-A0A3C0GVC0-F1
#
_cell.length_a   1.000
_cell.length_b   1.000
_cell.length_c   1.000
_cell.angle_alpha   90.00
_cell.angle_beta   90.00
_cell.angle_gamma   90.00
#
_symmetry.space_group_name_H-M   'P 1'
#
loop_
_entity.id
_entity.type
_entity.pdbx_description
1 polymer ?
#
loop_
_entity_poly.entity_id
_entity_poly.type
_entity_poly.pdbx_seq_one_letter_code
_entity_poly.pdbx_strand_id
1 'polypeptide(L)'
;MNPTPGNPSAPRLLGFDVPGLQATVDHAEDEAIVAMLDVAPSVRWLQVFHRRVDALKGELGLAGVQMDGRTIRFFGSVADSRRLANEIAGLIKDIAQELCSPP
;
A
#
# COMPACT_ATOMS: atom_id res chain seq x y z
N MET A 1 2.39 25.51 21.37
CA MET A 1 1.91 24.30 20.69
C MET A 1 3.15 23.55 20.24
N ASN A 2 3.49 22.44 20.90
CA ASN A 2 4.65 21.63 20.53
C ASN A 2 4.18 20.68 19.41
N PRO A 3 4.84 20.64 18.23
CA PRO A 3 4.52 19.60 17.26
C PRO A 3 4.87 18.27 17.90
N THR A 4 3.88 17.40 18.04
CA THR A 4 4.10 15.99 18.39
C THR A 4 5.24 15.50 17.50
N PRO A 5 6.36 14.97 18.04
CA PRO A 5 7.37 14.36 17.20
C PRO A 5 6.67 13.23 16.47
N GLY A 6 6.37 13.45 15.19
CA GLY A 6 5.76 12.42 14.36
C GLY A 6 6.65 11.21 14.51
N ASN A 7 6.09 10.13 15.05
CA ASN A 7 6.83 8.88 15.21
C ASN A 7 7.52 8.59 13.87
N PRO A 8 8.86 8.69 13.77
CA PRO A 8 9.56 8.72 12.48
C PRO A 8 9.58 7.35 11.79
N SER A 9 8.83 6.38 12.32
CA SER A 9 8.97 4.96 12.00
C SER A 9 7.88 4.40 11.10
N ALA A 10 6.75 5.10 10.96
CA ALA A 10 5.59 4.61 10.20
C ALA A 10 5.33 5.49 8.96
N PRO A 11 5.44 4.94 7.72
CA PRO A 11 5.14 5.67 6.51
C PRO A 11 3.66 6.07 6.46
N ARG A 12 3.42 7.31 6.01
CA ARG A 12 2.07 7.82 5.75
C ARG A 12 1.79 7.76 4.26
N LEU A 13 0.57 7.37 3.93
CA LEU A 13 0.07 7.42 2.57
C LEU A 13 -0.15 8.88 2.14
N LEU A 14 0.55 9.32 1.09
CA LEU A 14 0.36 10.62 0.45
C LEU A 14 -0.82 10.61 -0.53
N GLY A 15 -1.01 9.49 -1.22
CA GLY A 15 -2.07 9.34 -2.20
C GLY A 15 -1.89 8.10 -3.04
N PHE A 16 -2.77 7.95 -4.02
CA PHE A 16 -2.70 6.89 -5.02
C PHE A 16 -2.61 7.49 -6.40
N ASP A 17 -1.73 6.91 -7.21
CA ASP A 17 -1.69 7.08 -8.64
C ASP A 17 -2.34 5.84 -9.28
N VAL A 18 -3.39 6.06 -10.05
CA VAL A 18 -4.07 4.98 -10.79
C VAL A 18 -3.64 5.15 -12.24
N PRO A 19 -2.73 4.32 -12.76
CA PRO A 19 -2.37 4.40 -14.17
C PRO A 19 -3.64 4.18 -15.02
N GLY A 20 -3.77 4.96 -16.10
CA GLY A 20 -4.97 4.95 -16.93
C GLY A 20 -5.22 3.55 -17.49
N LEU A 21 -6.47 3.07 -17.42
CA LEU A 21 -6.89 1.77 -17.97
C LEU A 21 -6.34 1.60 -19.38
N GLN A 22 -5.40 0.68 -19.57
CA GLN A 22 -4.99 0.26 -20.90
C GLN A 22 -6.07 -0.68 -21.46
N ALA A 23 -6.34 -0.56 -22.76
CA ALA A 23 -7.36 -1.37 -23.44
C ALA A 23 -7.03 -2.89 -23.45
N THR A 24 -5.81 -3.25 -23.10
CA THR A 24 -5.33 -4.63 -22.98
C THR A 24 -4.66 -4.74 -21.61
N VAL A 25 -5.27 -5.49 -20.69
CA VAL A 25 -4.75 -5.70 -19.33
C VAL A 25 -3.97 -7.00 -19.34
N ASP A 26 -2.65 -6.92 -19.27
CA ASP A 26 -1.75 -8.04 -19.04
C ASP A 26 -1.64 -8.28 -17.53
N HIS A 27 -2.25 -9.35 -17.05
CA HIS A 27 -2.39 -9.64 -15.62
C HIS A 27 -1.06 -9.79 -14.85
N ALA A 28 0.06 -9.95 -15.55
CA ALA A 28 1.40 -10.05 -14.98
C ALA A 28 2.17 -8.71 -14.97
N GLU A 29 1.81 -7.74 -15.81
CA GLU A 29 2.54 -6.47 -15.99
C GLU A 29 1.69 -5.23 -15.69
N ASP A 30 0.36 -5.32 -15.70
CA ASP A 30 -0.51 -4.16 -15.48
C ASP A 30 -0.56 -3.73 -14.01
N GLU A 31 0.00 -2.55 -13.78
CA GLU A 31 -0.13 -1.80 -12.56
C GLU A 31 -1.60 -1.42 -12.36
N ALA A 32 -2.25 -1.96 -11.34
CA ALA A 32 -3.63 -1.66 -11.01
C ALA A 32 -3.75 -0.33 -10.25
N ILE A 33 -2.81 -0.10 -9.32
CA ILE A 33 -2.73 1.12 -8.53
C ILE A 33 -1.34 1.25 -7.93
N VAL A 34 -0.89 2.49 -7.75
CA VAL A 34 0.39 2.83 -7.17
C VAL A 34 0.16 3.71 -5.95
N ALA A 35 0.50 3.22 -4.76
CA ALA A 35 0.42 4.00 -3.52
C ALA A 35 1.73 4.77 -3.29
N MET A 36 1.64 6.06 -3.00
CA MET A 36 2.78 6.91 -2.68
C MET A 36 2.86 7.15 -1.18
N LEU A 37 4.05 6.98 -0.62
CA LEU A 37 4.34 7.18 0.79
C LEU A 37 5.23 8.41 1.00
N ASP A 38 5.07 9.06 2.15
CA ASP A 38 5.85 10.23 2.55
C ASP A 38 7.32 9.85 2.79
N VAL A 39 7.54 8.69 3.43
CA VAL A 39 8.87 8.16 3.77
C VAL A 39 8.97 6.69 3.39
N ALA A 40 10.20 6.22 3.19
CA ALA A 40 10.45 4.81 2.91
C ALA A 40 10.08 3.96 4.15
N PRO A 41 9.30 2.88 4.00
CA PRO A 41 8.97 1.99 5.11
C PRO A 41 10.21 1.35 5.72
N SER A 42 10.17 1.14 7.04
CA SER A 42 11.16 0.32 7.74
C SER A 42 10.92 -1.17 7.49
N VAL A 43 11.96 -2.00 7.67
CA VAL A 43 11.89 -3.47 7.47
C VAL A 43 10.76 -4.10 8.29
N ARG A 44 10.54 -3.63 9.53
CA ARG A 44 9.46 -4.11 10.39
C ARG A 44 8.09 -3.81 9.80
N TRP A 45 7.90 -2.61 9.26
CA TRP A 45 6.67 -2.22 8.57
C TRP A 45 6.45 -3.09 7.33
N LEU A 46 7.49 -3.30 6.52
CA LEU A 46 7.44 -4.17 5.34
C LEU A 46 7.01 -5.59 5.71
N GLN A 47 7.50 -6.17 6.80
CA GLN A 47 7.11 -7.51 7.21
C GLN A 47 5.61 -7.62 7.56
N VAL A 48 5.08 -6.64 8.30
CA VAL A 48 3.65 -6.62 8.64
C VAL A 48 2.81 -6.39 7.38
N PHE A 49 3.24 -5.45 6.53
CA PHE A 49 2.59 -5.15 5.26
C PHE A 49 2.55 -6.37 4.35
N HIS A 50 3.68 -7.03 4.08
CA HIS A 50 3.72 -8.22 3.23
C HIS A 50 2.80 -9.32 3.74
N ARG A 51 2.76 -9.58 5.05
CA ARG A 51 1.86 -10.59 5.64
C ARG A 51 0.38 -10.27 5.38
N ARG A 52 -0.01 -9.01 5.58
CA ARG A 52 -1.40 -8.59 5.41
C ARG A 52 -1.80 -8.45 3.95
N VAL A 53 -0.89 -7.95 3.12
CA VAL A 53 -1.11 -7.85 1.67
C VAL A 53 -1.25 -9.23 1.08
N ASP A 54 -0.44 -10.21 1.49
CA ASP A 54 -0.53 -11.59 0.97
C ASP A 54 -1.91 -12.21 1.24
N ALA A 55 -2.48 -11.98 2.42
CA ALA A 55 -3.85 -12.36 2.74
C ALA A 55 -4.88 -11.63 1.85
N LEU A 56 -4.70 -10.32 1.65
CA LEU A 56 -5.57 -9.50 0.80
C LEU A 56 -5.41 -9.80 -0.70
N LYS A 57 -4.26 -10.32 -1.16
CA LYS A 57 -4.02 -10.59 -2.58
C LYS A 57 -5.04 -11.58 -3.14
N GLY A 58 -5.38 -12.61 -2.36
CA GLY A 58 -6.40 -13.60 -2.72
C GLY A 58 -7.81 -13.02 -2.78
N GLU A 59 -8.15 -12.11 -1.86
CA GLU A 59 -9.49 -11.49 -1.79
C GLU A 59 -9.70 -10.37 -2.81
N LEU A 60 -8.63 -9.67 -3.18
CA LEU A 60 -8.67 -8.50 -4.06
C LEU A 60 -8.27 -8.81 -5.51
N GLY A 61 -7.88 -10.05 -5.82
CA GLY A 61 -7.46 -10.44 -7.17
C GLY A 61 -6.12 -9.81 -7.60
N LEU A 62 -5.23 -9.54 -6.65
CA LEU A 62 -3.90 -9.00 -6.92
C LEU A 62 -2.94 -10.12 -7.33
N ALA A 63 -2.31 -9.95 -8.48
CA ALA A 63 -1.24 -10.84 -8.94
C ALA A 63 0.06 -10.58 -8.15
N GLY A 64 0.38 -9.31 -7.89
CA GLY A 64 1.69 -8.90 -7.38
C GLY A 64 1.64 -7.62 -6.57
N VAL A 65 2.62 -7.46 -5.69
CA VAL A 65 2.89 -6.17 -5.03
C VAL A 65 4.40 -5.97 -5.05
N GLN A 66 4.84 -4.84 -5.58
CA GLN A 66 6.24 -4.43 -5.61
C GLN A 66 6.40 -3.13 -4.85
N MET A 67 7.43 -3.05 -4.04
CA MET A 67 7.76 -1.82 -3.31
C MET A 67 9.07 -1.27 -3.82
N ASP A 68 9.04 -0.01 -4.22
CA ASP A 68 10.18 0.76 -4.70
C ASP A 68 10.36 1.99 -3.81
N GLY A 69 11.10 1.79 -2.71
CA GLY A 69 11.39 2.84 -1.72
C GLY A 69 10.14 3.44 -1.09
N ARG A 70 9.66 4.56 -1.64
CA ARG A 70 8.48 5.33 -1.18
C ARG A 70 7.20 4.97 -1.94
N THR A 71 7.28 4.04 -2.88
CA THR A 71 6.19 3.77 -3.81
C THR A 71 5.82 2.30 -3.73
N ILE A 72 4.53 1.99 -3.67
CA ILE A 72 4.01 0.62 -3.65
C ILE A 72 3.18 0.43 -4.92
N ARG A 73 3.63 -0.46 -5.79
CA ARG A 73 2.95 -0.83 -7.04
C ARG A 73 2.19 -2.12 -6.82
N PHE A 74 0.90 -2.10 -7.12
CA PHE A 74 0.02 -3.26 -7.04
C PHE A 74 -0.30 -3.70 -8.45
N PHE A 75 -0.12 -4.99 -8.74
CA PHE A 75 -0.38 -5.58 -10.05
C PHE A 75 -1.56 -6.54 -9.94
N GLY A 76 -2.48 -6.51 -10.89
CA GLY A 76 -3.61 -7.44 -10.93
C GLY A 76 -4.84 -6.92 -11.66
N SER A 77 -5.84 -7.79 -11.78
CA SER A 77 -7.11 -7.48 -12.46
C SER A 77 -8.11 -6.86 -11.49
N VAL A 78 -7.96 -5.58 -11.22
CA VAL A 78 -8.81 -4.89 -10.25
C VAL A 78 -9.95 -4.22 -10.99
N ALA A 79 -11.16 -4.77 -10.85
CA ALA A 79 -12.37 -4.19 -11.43
C ALA A 79 -12.72 -2.83 -10.81
N ASP A 80 -12.29 -2.59 -9.56
CA ASP A 80 -12.59 -1.38 -8.81
C ASP A 80 -11.35 -0.85 -8.07
N SER A 81 -10.53 -0.07 -8.79
CA SER A 81 -9.30 0.52 -8.23
C SER A 81 -9.58 1.43 -7.04
N ARG A 82 -10.79 2.02 -6.96
CA ARG A 82 -11.20 2.88 -5.85
C ARG A 82 -11.42 2.07 -4.58
N ARG A 83 -12.10 0.93 -4.68
CA ARG A 83 -12.24 0.00 -3.55
C ARG A 83 -10.86 -0.46 -3.08
N LEU A 84 -10.00 -0.88 -4.00
CA LEU A 84 -8.63 -1.30 -3.66
C LEU A 84 -7.84 -0.18 -2.96
N ALA A 85 -7.92 1.06 -3.46
CA ALA A 85 -7.29 2.22 -2.83
C ALA A 85 -7.75 2.39 -1.37
N ASN A 86 -9.06 2.28 -1.11
CA ASN A 86 -9.61 2.38 0.24
C ASN A 86 -9.10 1.26 1.16
N GLU A 87 -9.05 0.01 0.67
CA GLU A 87 -8.54 -1.12 1.44
C GLU A 87 -7.05 -0.97 1.76
N ILE A 88 -6.24 -0.56 0.78
CA ILE A 88 -4.80 -0.30 0.99
C ILE A 88 -4.59 0.87 1.94
N ALA A 89 -5.38 1.94 1.82
CA ALA A 89 -5.29 3.09 2.73
C ALA A 89 -5.62 2.70 4.17
N GLY A 90 -6.67 1.91 4.35
CA GLY A 90 -7.03 1.31 5.64
C GLY A 90 -5.91 0.45 6.19
N LEU A 91 -5.33 -0.42 5.36
CA LEU A 91 -4.22 -1.29 5.72
C LEU A 91 -3.00 -0.49 6.19
N ILE A 92 -2.55 0.50 5.41
CA ILE A 92 -1.38 1.32 5.75
C ILE A 92 -1.60 2.05 7.07
N LYS A 93 -2.81 2.59 7.28
CA LYS A 93 -3.20 3.26 8.52
C LYS A 93 -3.20 2.30 9.71
N ASP A 94 -3.75 1.10 9.54
CA ASP A 94 -3.81 0.08 10.60
C ASP A 94 -2.41 -0.39 11.01
N ILE A 95 -1.53 -0.66 10.04
CA ILE A 95 -0.13 -1.03 10.30
C ILE A 95 0.60 0.11 11.01
N ALA A 96 0.39 1.35 10.57
CA ALA A 96 0.97 2.52 11.24
C ALA A 96 0.48 2.64 12.69
N GLN A 97 -0.78 2.35 12.97
CA GLN A 97 -1.36 2.38 14.31
C GLN A 97 -0.88 1.22 15.20
N GLU A 98 -0.76 0.02 14.65
CA GLU A 98 -0.21 -1.18 15.31
C GLU A 98 1.25 -0.93 15.74
N LEU A 99 2.06 -0.36 14.85
CA LEU A 99 3.46 -0.07 15.13
C LEU A 99 3.68 1.18 15.97
N CYS A 100 2.69 2.09 16.05
CA CYS A 100 2.73 3.29 16.87
C CYS A 100 2.22 3.07 18.30
N SER A 101 1.50 1.97 18.56
CA SER A 101 1.06 1.60 19.91
C SER A 101 2.23 0.94 20.66
N PRO A 102 2.68 1.50 21.80
CA PRO A 102 3.60 0.78 22.69
C PRO A 102 2.86 -0.42 23.34
N PRO A 103 3.60 -1.49 23.71
CA PRO A 103 3.04 -2.60 24.48
C PRO A 103 2.54 -2.17 25.86
#